data_AF-A0A7H8M5P7-F1
#
_entry.id   AF-A0A7H8M5P7-F1
#
_cell.length_a   1.000
_cell.length_b   1.000
_cell.length_c   1.000
_cell.angle_alpha   90.00
_cell.angle_beta   90.00
_cell.angle_gamma   90.00
#
_symmetry.space_group_name_H-M   'P 1'
#
loop_
_entity.id
_entity.type
_entity.pdbx_description
1 polymer ?
#
loop_
_entity_poly.entity_id
_entity_poly.type
_entity_poly.pdbx_seq_one_letter_code
_entity_poly.pdbx_strand_id
1 'polypeptide(L)' 'MGELSRMIQQRLDDAYASLRTAHAEGDTYLADIRQEEISELRRIAANNDIGVEAPRCD' A
#
# COMPACT_ATOMS: atom_id res chain seq x y z
N MET A 1 -12.32 13.21 -11.38
CA MET A 1 -11.92 12.98 -9.97
C MET A 1 -11.75 11.48 -9.69
N GLY A 2 -10.93 10.74 -10.45
CA GLY A 2 -10.87 9.26 -10.33
C GLY A 2 -9.54 8.61 -10.68
N GLU A 3 -8.66 9.28 -11.43
CA GLU A 3 -7.37 8.71 -11.82
C GLU A 3 -6.38 8.64 -10.65
N LEU A 4 -6.31 9.69 -9.82
CA LEU A 4 -5.44 9.70 -8.63
C LEU A 4 -5.87 8.64 -7.60
N SER A 5 -7.17 8.53 -7.32
CA SER A 5 -7.70 7.50 -6.40
C SER A 5 -7.41 6.08 -6.91
N ARG A 6 -7.63 5.83 -8.21
CA ARG A 6 -7.33 4.53 -8.82
C ARG A 6 -5.85 4.20 -8.78
N MET A 7 -5.00 5.18 -9.04
CA MET A 7 -3.54 5.04 -8.99
C MET A 7 -3.07 4.72 -7.57
N ILE A 8 -3.57 5.44 -6.56
CA ILE A 8 -3.20 5.18 -5.16
C ILE A 8 -3.67 3.79 -4.72
N GLN A 9 -4.90 3.38 -5.09
CA GLN A 9 -5.41 2.06 -4.75
C GLN A 9 -4.57 0.95 -5.40
N GLN A 10 -4.28 1.05 -6.70
CA GLN A 10 -3.42 0.08 -7.39
C GLN A 10 -2.05 -0.05 -6.72
N ARG A 11 -1.44 1.09 -6.37
CA ARG A 11 -0.11 1.08 -5.75
C ARG A 11 -0.13 0.53 -4.32
N LEU A 12 -1.22 0.75 -3.58
CA LEU A 12 -1.44 0.12 -2.28
C LEU A 12 -1.57 -1.41 -2.43
N ASP A 13 -2.36 -1.88 -3.39
CA ASP A 13 -2.55 -3.31 -3.64
C ASP A 13 -1.22 -3.99 -3.98
N ASP A 14 -0.42 -3.38 -4.85
CA ASP A 14 0.92 -3.84 -5.22
C ASP A 14 1.87 -3.88 -4.02
N ALA A 15 1.88 -2.82 -3.20
CA ALA A 15 2.73 -2.74 -2.02
C ALA A 15 2.33 -3.79 -0.97
N TYR A 16 1.04 -4.05 -0.79
CA TYR A 16 0.55 -5.12 0.10
C TYR A 16 0.92 -6.51 -0.39
N ALA A 17 0.77 -6.77 -1.69
CA ALA A 17 1.18 -8.05 -2.27
C ALA A 17 2.70 -8.26 -2.09
N SER A 18 3.50 -7.24 -2.39
CA SER A 18 4.95 -7.27 -2.20
C SER A 18 5.35 -7.44 -0.73
N LEU A 19 4.65 -6.79 0.21
CA LEU A 19 4.89 -6.95 1.65
C LEU A 19 4.63 -8.39 2.10
N ARG A 20 3.53 -8.99 1.60
CA ARG A 20 3.17 -10.37 1.92
C ARG A 20 4.24 -11.34 1.41
N THR A 21 4.76 -11.12 0.21
CA THR A 21 5.88 -11.90 -0.35
C THR A 21 7.16 -11.68 0.46
N ALA A 22 7.51 -10.44 0.80
CA ALA A 22 8.69 -10.14 1.61
C ALA A 22 8.66 -10.86 2.97
N HIS A 23 7.50 -10.88 3.63
CA HIS A 23 7.31 -11.65 4.86
C HIS A 23 7.42 -13.17 4.64
N ALA A 24 6.89 -13.70 3.53
CA ALA A 24 6.98 -15.13 3.22
C ALA A 24 8.43 -15.57 2.91
N GLU A 25 9.21 -14.70 2.29
CA GLU A 25 10.62 -14.93 1.94
C GLU A 25 11.58 -14.60 3.08
N GLY A 26 11.09 -13.97 4.15
CA GLY A 26 11.91 -13.51 5.27
C GLY A 26 12.77 -12.29 4.96
N ASP A 27 12.45 -11.56 3.88
CA ASP A 27 13.13 -10.31 3.51
C ASP A 27 12.60 -9.15 4.36
N THR A 28 13.23 -8.97 5.52
CA THR A 28 12.86 -7.91 6.47
C THR A 28 13.14 -6.51 5.92
N TYR A 29 14.15 -6.36 5.06
CA TYR A 29 14.50 -5.07 4.48
C TYR A 29 13.43 -4.62 3.48
N LEU A 30 13.01 -5.51 2.59
CA LEU A 30 11.92 -5.23 1.67
C LEU A 30 10.58 -5.03 2.40
N ALA A 31 10.34 -5.79 3.47
CA ALA A 31 9.14 -5.62 4.29
C ALA A 31 9.06 -4.22 4.92
N ASP A 32 10.16 -3.70 5.49
CA ASP A 32 10.22 -2.36 6.07
C ASP A 32 9.95 -1.28 5.01
N ILE A 33 10.59 -1.39 3.85
CA ILE A 33 10.37 -0.46 2.72
C ILE A 33 8.90 -0.44 2.29
N ARG A 34 8.27 -1.62 2.17
CA ARG A 34 6.86 -1.69 1.75
C ARG A 34 5.92 -1.15 2.81
N GLN A 35 6.21 -1.34 4.10
CA GLN A 35 5.44 -0.72 5.17
C GLN A 35 5.51 0.80 5.14
N GLU A 36 6.70 1.37 4.91
CA GLU A 36 6.85 2.83 4.75
C GLU A 36 6.07 3.36 3.54
N GLU A 37 6.17 2.68 2.39
CA GLU A 37 5.44 3.06 1.18
C GLU A 37 3.91 3.03 1.39
N ILE A 38 3.39 1.98 2.04
CA ILE A 38 1.97 1.85 2.38
C ILE A 38 1.53 3.01 3.29
N SER A 39 2.34 3.36 4.30
CA SER A 39 2.04 4.46 5.22
C SER A 39 1.96 5.80 4.48
N GLU A 40 2.90 6.07 3.59
CA GLU A 40 2.93 7.30 2.80
C GLU A 40 1.75 7.38 1.81
N LEU A 41 1.43 6.28 1.11
CA LEU A 41 0.29 6.23 0.20
C LEU A 41 -1.05 6.48 0.92
N ARG A 42 -1.21 5.92 2.11
CA ARG A 42 -2.38 6.19 2.97
C ARG A 42 -2.43 7.64 3.42
N ARG A 43 -1.28 8.25 3.74
CA ARG A 43 -1.21 9.67 4.10
C ARG A 43 -1.58 10.57 2.92
N ILE A 44 -1.09 10.27 1.72
CA ILE A 44 -1.45 11.00 0.50
C ILE A 44 -2.95 10.87 0.24
N ALA A 45 -3.52 9.67 0.36
CA ALA A 45 -4.97 9.47 0.22
C ALA A 45 -5.76 10.31 1.22
N ALA A 46 -5.40 10.27 2.51
CA ALA A 46 -6.06 11.06 3.54
C ALA A 46 -5.97 12.57 3.28
N ASN A 47 -4.81 13.07 2.84
CA ASN A 47 -4.63 14.49 2.50
C ASN A 47 -5.45 14.95 1.29
N ASN A 48 -5.93 14.02 0.46
CA ASN A 48 -6.72 14.31 -0.74
C ASN A 48 -8.19 13.88 -0.57
N ASP A 49 -8.63 13.55 0.65
CA ASP A 49 -9.97 13.02 0.97
C ASP A 49 -10.34 11.77 0.13
N ILE A 50 -9.34 10.94 -0.19
CA ILE A 50 -9.51 9.70 -0.95
C ILE A 50 -9.75 8.56 0.04
N GLY A 51 -10.93 7.93 -0.03
CA GLY A 51 -11.20 6.69 0.67
C GLY A 51 -10.39 5.54 0.07
N VAL A 52 -9.44 5.01 0.84
CA VAL A 52 -8.67 3.81 0.46
C VAL A 52 -9.14 2.63 1.30
N GLU A 53 -9.40 1.49 0.66
CA GLU A 53 -9.81 0.28 1.38
C GLU A 53 -8.62 -0.30 2.17
N ALA A 54 -8.90 -0.83 3.36
CA ALA A 54 -7.92 -1.62 4.08
C ALA A 54 -7.60 -2.90 3.28
N PRO A 55 -6.35 -3.42 3.36
CA PRO A 55 -6.01 -4.66 2.67
C PRO A 55 -6.97 -5.75 3.11
N ARG A 56 -7.55 -6.46 2.12
CA ARG A 56 -8.34 -7.65 2.41
C ARG A 56 -7.38 -8.71 2.97
N CYS A 57 -7.48 -8.94 4.28
CA CYS A 57 -6.89 -10.11 4.92
C CYS A 57 -7.72 -11.33 4.49
N ASP A 58 -7.35 -11.92 3.36
CA ASP A 58 -7.70 -13.31 3.05
C ASP A 58 -6.81 -14.26 3.86
#